data_AF-A0A6B3GVX3-F1
#
_entry.id   AF-A0A6B3GVX3-F1
#
_cell.length_a   1.000
_cell.length_b   1.000
_cell.length_c   1.000
_cell.angle_alpha   90.00
_cell.angle_beta   90.00
_cell.angle_gamma   90.00
#
_symmetry.space_group_name_H-M   'P 1'
#
loop_
_entity.id
_entity.type
_entity.pdbx_description
1 polymer ?
#
loop_
_entity_poly.entity_id
_entity_poly.type
_entity_poly.pdbx_seq_one_letter_code
_entity_poly.pdbx_strand_id
1 'polypeptide(L)' 'MTDVRADLLQQIKDKAVVHGKVTLSSGLEADWYIDLRRITLDGKAAPLVGQVMLDATAELDYDCVGGLTLGADPVATS' A
#
# COMPACT_ATOMS: atom_id res chain seq x y z
N MET A 1 -0.33 -9.05 -20.75
CA MET A 1 -0.26 -8.99 -19.28
C MET A 1 -0.49 -7.55 -18.90
N THR A 2 -1.48 -7.28 -18.07
CA THR A 2 -1.69 -5.97 -17.44
C THR A 2 -0.48 -5.68 -16.56
N ASP A 3 0.06 -4.47 -16.59
CA ASP A 3 1.15 -4.06 -15.71
C ASP A 3 0.55 -3.79 -14.32
N VAL A 4 0.48 -4.84 -13.49
CA VAL A 4 -0.11 -4.80 -12.14
C VAL A 4 0.50 -3.69 -11.29
N ARG A 5 1.81 -3.45 -11.45
CA ARG A 5 2.52 -2.39 -10.73
C ARG A 5 2.07 -1.01 -11.19
N ALA A 6 1.86 -0.81 -12.49
CA ALA A 6 1.29 0.42 -13.02
C ALA A 6 -0.16 0.63 -12.56
N ASP A 7 -0.98 -0.42 -12.55
CA ASP A 7 -2.37 -0.35 -12.09
C ASP A 7 -2.45 -0.01 -10.59
N LEU A 8 -1.63 -0.65 -9.76
CA LEU A 8 -1.53 -0.33 -8.34
C LEU A 8 -1.06 1.12 -8.12
N LEU A 9 -0.05 1.56 -8.87
CA LEU A 9 0.43 2.95 -8.80
C LEU A 9 -0.69 3.93 -9.15
N GLN A 10 -1.52 3.62 -10.13
CA GLN A 10 -2.65 4.46 -10.49
C GLN A 10 -3.69 4.51 -9.35
N GLN A 11 -4.03 3.36 -8.75
CA GLN A 11 -4.91 3.34 -7.56
C GLN A 11 -4.36 4.18 -6.40
N ILE A 12 -3.05 4.11 -6.12
CA ILE A 12 -2.38 4.90 -5.08
C ILE A 12 -2.52 6.40 -5.38
N LYS A 13 -2.23 6.83 -6.60
CA LYS A 13 -2.35 8.23 -7.01
C LYS A 13 -3.77 8.75 -6.85
N ASP A 14 -4.76 7.96 -7.26
CA ASP A 14 -6.15 8.39 -7.29
C ASP A 14 -6.80 8.43 -5.91
N LYS A 15 -6.40 7.55 -4.98
CA LYS A 15 -7.11 7.34 -3.71
C LYS A 15 -6.30 7.66 -2.46
N ALA A 16 -4.97 7.43 -2.48
CA ALA A 16 -4.14 7.48 -1.28
C ALA A 16 -3.42 8.82 -1.08
N VAL A 17 -3.25 9.63 -2.13
CA VAL A 17 -2.63 10.96 -2.02
C VAL A 17 -3.67 11.95 -1.50
N VAL A 18 -3.52 12.37 -0.24
CA VAL A 18 -4.37 13.36 0.41
C VAL A 18 -3.68 14.71 0.32
N HIS A 19 -4.25 15.61 -0.47
CA HIS A 19 -3.75 16.98 -0.61
C HIS A 19 -4.33 17.90 0.47
N GLY A 20 -3.49 18.77 1.01
CA GLY A 20 -3.84 19.74 2.05
C GLY A 20 -2.77 19.81 3.12
N LYS A 21 -2.77 20.91 3.89
CA LYS A 21 -1.85 21.05 5.02
C LYS A 21 -2.11 19.97 6.07
N VAL A 22 -1.08 19.21 6.41
CA VAL A 22 -1.08 18.20 7.46
C VAL A 22 0.09 18.45 8.41
N THR A 23 -0.14 18.23 9.71
CA THR A 23 0.94 18.15 10.68
C THR A 23 1.33 16.68 10.85
N LEU A 24 2.57 16.36 10.56
CA LEU A 24 3.13 15.01 10.69
C LEU A 24 3.37 14.67 12.16
N SER A 25 3.56 13.38 12.47
CA SER A 25 3.90 12.93 13.83
C SER A 25 5.21 13.52 14.36
N SER A 26 6.09 13.99 13.47
CA SER A 26 7.30 14.74 13.81
C SER A 26 7.05 16.19 14.22
N GLY A 27 5.82 16.69 14.07
CA GLY A 27 5.45 18.10 14.25
C GLY A 27 5.71 19.00 13.03
N LEU A 28 6.30 18.46 11.95
CA LEU A 28 6.50 19.21 10.71
C LEU A 28 5.20 19.34 9.91
N GLU A 29 5.07 20.43 9.14
CA GLU A 29 3.98 20.59 8.17
C GLU A 29 4.37 19.99 6.81
N ALA A 30 3.39 19.41 6.12
CA ALA A 30 3.48 19.01 4.72
C ALA A 30 2.21 19.41 3.97
N ASP A 31 2.32 19.60 2.64
CA ASP A 31 1.19 19.91 1.77
C ASP A 31 0.41 18.67 1.30
N TRP A 32 0.88 17.48 1.69
CA TRP A 32 0.26 16.20 1.36
C TRP A 32 0.60 15.10 2.37
N TYR A 33 -0.25 14.07 2.38
CA TYR A 33 -0.06 12.84 3.13
C TYR A 33 -0.41 11.63 2.25
N ILE A 34 0.30 10.51 2.40
CA ILE A 34 -0.04 9.25 1.72
C ILE A 34 -0.70 8.32 2.74
N ASP A 35 -1.99 8.06 2.54
CA ASP A 35 -2.77 7.12 3.36
C ASP A 35 -3.00 5.80 2.62
N LEU A 36 -2.06 4.85 2.76
CA LEU A 36 -2.16 3.55 2.08
C LEU A 36 -3.25 2.63 2.64
N ARG A 37 -3.89 2.96 3.78
CA ARG A 37 -5.05 2.19 4.27
C ARG A 37 -6.21 2.25 3.28
N ARG A 38 -6.30 3.33 2.50
CA ARG A 38 -7.28 3.49 1.41
C ARG A 38 -7.05 2.56 0.23
N ILE A 39 -5.89 1.92 0.16
CA ILE A 39 -5.50 0.98 -0.90
C ILE A 39 -5.60 -0.44 -0.37
N THR A 40 -5.01 -0.69 0.79
CA THR A 40 -4.98 -2.02 1.40
C THR A 40 -6.35 -2.47 1.92
N LEU A 41 -7.30 -1.55 2.12
CA LEU A 41 -8.70 -1.85 2.49
C LEU A 41 -9.69 -1.64 1.34
N ASP A 42 -9.21 -1.37 0.12
CA ASP A 42 -10.07 -1.21 -1.06
C ASP A 42 -10.20 -2.55 -1.81
N GLY A 43 -11.44 -3.00 -2.03
CA GLY A 43 -11.68 -4.32 -2.62
C GLY A 43 -11.14 -4.51 -4.05
N LYS A 44 -10.86 -3.43 -4.80
CA LYS A 44 -10.26 -3.53 -6.13
C LYS A 44 -8.73 -3.41 -6.08
N ALA A 45 -8.21 -2.54 -5.22
CA ALA A 45 -6.77 -2.26 -5.15
C ALA A 45 -6.01 -3.26 -4.28
N ALA A 46 -6.61 -3.80 -3.23
CA ALA A 46 -5.95 -4.72 -2.30
C ALA A 46 -5.35 -5.95 -3.00
N PRO A 47 -6.03 -6.67 -3.92
CA PRO A 47 -5.43 -7.80 -4.64
C PRO A 47 -4.19 -7.44 -5.47
N LEU A 48 -4.10 -6.18 -5.94
CA LEU A 48 -2.92 -5.71 -6.67
C LEU A 48 -1.71 -5.54 -5.74
N VAL A 49 -1.94 -5.20 -4.47
CA VAL A 49 -0.89 -5.14 -3.44
C VAL A 49 -0.26 -6.52 -3.26
N GLY A 50 -1.08 -7.56 -3.08
CA GLY A 50 -0.60 -8.94 -2.91
C GLY A 50 0.27 -9.40 -4.09
N GLN A 51 -0.18 -9.17 -5.32
CA GLN A 51 0.59 -9.49 -6.53
C GLN A 51 1.93 -8.75 -6.59
N VAL A 52 1.95 -7.44 -6.34
CA VAL A 52 3.19 -6.65 -6.34
C VAL A 52 4.12 -7.08 -5.19
N MET A 53 3.58 -7.48 -4.04
CA MET A 53 4.39 -7.99 -2.93
C MET A 53 5.05 -9.31 -3.28
N LEU A 54 4.33 -10.26 -3.91
CA LEU A 54 4.91 -11.52 -4.38
C LEU A 54 6.05 -11.28 -5.36
N ASP A 55 5.87 -10.36 -6.32
CA ASP A 55 6.93 -9.97 -7.25
C ASP A 55 8.13 -9.34 -6.53
N ALA A 56 7.86 -8.46 -5.55
CA ALA A 56 8.90 -7.77 -4.79
C ALA A 56 9.71 -8.69 -3.86
N THR A 57 9.13 -9.83 -3.45
CA THR A 57 9.77 -10.81 -2.58
C THR A 57 10.13 -12.11 -3.29
N ALA A 58 10.13 -12.12 -4.63
CA ALA A 58 10.31 -13.35 -5.41
C ALA A 58 11.64 -14.08 -5.16
N GLU A 59 12.66 -13.37 -4.70
CA GLU A 59 14.00 -13.89 -4.39
C GLU A 59 14.16 -14.34 -2.92
N LEU A 60 13.11 -14.23 -2.11
CA LEU A 60 13.14 -14.60 -0.70
C LEU A 60 12.51 -15.98 -0.49
N ASP A 61 13.21 -16.86 0.22
CA ASP A 61 12.64 -18.08 0.78
C ASP A 61 11.97 -17.77 2.12
N TYR A 62 10.73 -18.22 2.31
CA TYR A 62 10.00 -18.06 3.57
C TYR A 62 9.03 -19.22 3.83
N ASP A 63 8.98 -19.69 5.07
CA ASP A 63 7.99 -20.69 5.53
C ASP A 63 6.64 -20.05 5.88
N CYS A 64 6.67 -18.79 6.34
CA CYS A 64 5.51 -18.06 6.84
C CYS A 64 5.61 -16.57 6.49
N VAL A 65 4.45 -15.91 6.32
CA VAL A 65 4.32 -14.46 6.20
C VAL A 65 3.41 -13.92 7.30
N GLY A 66 3.63 -12.67 7.71
CA GLY A 66 2.83 -12.02 8.74
C GLY A 66 2.86 -10.51 8.62
N GLY A 67 1.76 -9.85 9.00
CA GLY A 67 1.63 -8.41 9.04
C GLY A 67 1.74 -7.88 10.47
N LEU A 68 2.40 -6.74 10.65
CA LEU A 68 2.25 -5.96 11.89
C LEU A 68 0.81 -5.44 11.99
N THR A 69 0.19 -5.64 13.14
CA THR A 69 -1.25 -5.41 13.35
C THR A 69 -1.68 -3.99 12.95
N LEU A 70 -2.91 -3.88 12.41
CA LEU A 70 -3.57 -2.65 11.91
C LEU A 70 -3.02 -2.08 10.59
N GLY A 71 -1.71 -2.14 10.38
CA GLY A 71 -1.06 -1.50 9.23
C GLY A 71 -0.74 -2.47 8.09
N ALA A 72 -0.12 -3.60 8.45
CA ALA A 72 0.39 -4.57 7.50
C ALA A 72 -0.40 -5.88 7.46
N ASP A 73 -1.37 -6.10 8.37
CA ASP A 73 -2.33 -7.21 8.26
C ASP A 73 -2.94 -7.33 6.86
N PRO A 74 -3.55 -6.26 6.28
CA PRO A 74 -4.13 -6.38 4.95
C PRO A 74 -3.07 -6.56 3.85
N VAL A 75 -1.83 -6.12 4.06
CA VAL A 75 -0.74 -6.37 3.08
C VAL A 75 -0.37 -7.85 3.07
N ALA A 76 -0.36 -8.49 4.24
CA ALA A 76 -0.03 -9.91 4.37
C ALA A 76 -1.16 -10.86 3.92
N THR A 77 -2.42 -10.41 3.92
CA THR A 77 -3.59 -11.24 3.58
C THR A 77 -4.19 -10.99 2.19
N SER A 78 -3.69 -10.01 1.44
CA SER A 78 -4.22 -9.64 0.10
C SER A 78 -3.65 -10.45 -1.03
#